data_AF-A0A4S5C5G6-F1
#
_entry.id   AF-A0A4S5C5G6-F1
#
_cell.length_a   1.000
_cell.length_b   1.000
_cell.length_c   1.000
_cell.angle_alpha   90.00
_cell.angle_beta   90.00
_cell.angle_gamma   90.00
#
_symmetry.space_group_name_H-M   'P 1'
#
loop_
_entity.id
_entity.type
_entity.pdbx_description
1 polymer ?
#
loop_
_entity_poly.entity_id
_entity_poly.type
_entity_poly.pdbx_seq_one_letter_code
_entity_poly.pdbx_strand_id
1 'polypeptide(L)' 'MGTSLHPITNWPQYNKSLINRGSLTFWVDAEAMRNWFHHDHHGRRGRSQLYTDQTICTFLML' A
#
# COMPACT_ATOMS: atom_id res chain seq x y z
N MET A 1 -28.30 -19.71 5.24
CA MET A 1 -26.83 -19.61 5.26
C MET A 1 -26.33 -20.62 6.28
N GLY A 2 -25.63 -21.67 5.83
CA GLY A 2 -25.18 -22.74 6.72
C GLY A 2 -24.09 -22.24 7.66
N THR A 3 -24.30 -22.40 8.97
CA THR A 3 -23.29 -22.13 9.98
C THR A 3 -22.17 -23.17 9.88
N SER A 4 -20.90 -22.73 9.96
CA SER A 4 -19.77 -23.66 9.91
C SER A 4 -19.84 -24.63 11.08
N LEU A 5 -19.79 -25.93 10.79
CA LEU A 5 -19.94 -27.01 11.77
C LEU A 5 -18.83 -27.02 12.85
N HIS A 6 -17.71 -26.33 12.62
CA HIS A 6 -16.58 -26.27 13.56
C HIS A 6 -15.91 -24.89 13.57
N PRO A 7 -15.44 -24.40 14.74
CA PRO A 7 -14.66 -23.16 14.83
C PRO A 7 -13.30 -23.32 14.14
N ILE A 8 -12.89 -22.29 13.39
CA ILE A 8 -11.59 -22.25 12.72
C ILE A 8 -10.50 -22.05 13.78
N THR A 9 -9.79 -23.13 14.16
CA THR A 9 -8.76 -23.11 15.20
C THR A 9 -7.38 -22.68 14.67
N ASN A 10 -7.14 -22.78 13.36
CA ASN A 10 -5.86 -22.48 12.73
C ASN A 10 -5.73 -21.02 12.25
N TRP A 11 -6.73 -20.17 12.49
CA TRP A 11 -6.75 -18.78 12.00
C TRP A 11 -5.50 -17.97 12.38
N PRO A 12 -4.99 -18.01 13.63
CA PRO A 12 -3.78 -17.27 13.99
C PRO A 12 -2.54 -17.74 13.21
N GLN A 13 -2.39 -19.05 13.03
CA GLN A 13 -1.26 -19.66 12.30
C GLN A 13 -1.31 -19.29 10.82
N TYR A 14 -2.50 -19.40 10.21
CA TYR A 14 -2.74 -19.06 8.82
C TYR A 14 -2.51 -17.57 8.56
N ASN A 15 -3.05 -16.70 9.41
CA ASN A 15 -2.86 -15.25 9.30
C ASN A 15 -1.38 -14.85 9.43
N LYS A 16 -0.63 -15.47 10.36
CA LYS A 16 0.81 -15.23 10.49
C LYS A 16 1.59 -15.60 9.21
N SER A 17 1.20 -16.68 8.54
CA SER A 17 1.79 -17.05 7.24
C SER A 17 1.45 -16.08 6.11
N LEU A 18 0.28 -15.42 6.18
CA LEU A 18 -0.16 -14.43 5.20
C LEU A 18 0.52 -13.06 5.39
N ILE A 19 0.81 -12.65 6.63
CA ILE A 19 1.49 -11.36 6.91
C ILE A 19 2.83 -11.27 6.17
N ASN A 20 3.57 -12.38 6.08
CA ASN A 20 4.84 -12.43 5.36
C ASN A 20 4.67 -12.70 3.86
N ARG A 21 3.47 -13.10 3.42
CA ARG A 21 3.16 -13.37 2.02
C ARG A 21 2.75 -12.07 1.34
N GLY A 22 3.74 -11.37 0.79
CA GLY A 22 3.55 -10.04 0.18
C GLY A 22 4.43 -8.95 0.79
N SER A 23 5.38 -9.30 1.67
CA SER A 23 6.45 -8.40 2.06
C SER A 23 7.38 -8.18 0.87
N LEU A 24 7.16 -7.09 0.14
CA LEU A 24 7.96 -6.69 -1.01
C LEU A 24 8.88 -5.54 -0.60
N THR A 25 10.16 -5.69 -0.90
CA THR A 25 11.16 -4.62 -0.74
C THR A 25 11.52 -4.13 -2.14
N PHE A 26 11.15 -2.89 -2.46
CA PHE A 26 11.48 -2.25 -3.72
C PHE A 26 12.68 -1.33 -3.54
N TRP A 27 13.62 -1.37 -4.48
CA TRP A 27 14.65 -0.35 -4.62
C TRP A 27 14.12 0.73 -5.54
N VAL A 28 13.87 1.92 -5.00
CA VAL A 28 13.34 3.06 -5.73
C VAL A 28 14.46 4.07 -5.96
N ASP A 29 14.44 4.74 -7.11
CA ASP A 29 15.38 5.81 -7.40
C ASP A 29 15.33 6.93 -6.35
N ALA A 30 16.49 7.50 -6.04
CA ALA A 30 16.62 8.51 -4.99
C ALA A 30 15.87 9.80 -5.32
N GLU A 31 15.69 10.14 -6.59
CA GLU A 31 14.91 11.30 -7.02
C GLU A 31 13.41 11.08 -6.77
N ALA A 32 12.89 9.91 -7.15
CA ALA A 32 11.50 9.55 -6.87
C ALA A 32 11.23 9.50 -5.35
N MET A 33 12.20 9.06 -4.55
CA MET A 33 12.10 9.07 -3.09
C MET A 33 12.12 10.49 -2.50
N ARG A 34 12.91 11.41 -3.05
CA ARG A 34 12.91 12.83 -2.63
C ARG A 34 11.60 13.53 -2.98
N ASN A 35 11.04 13.20 -4.13
CA ASN A 35 9.79 13.77 -4.63
C ASN A 35 8.57 12.92 -4.26
N TRP A 36 8.61 12.18 -3.15
CA TRP A 36 7.59 11.19 -2.85
C TRP A 36 6.20 11.82 -2.64
N PHE A 37 6.16 12.84 -1.78
CA PHE A 37 4.94 13.51 -1.35
C PHE A 37 4.76 14.85 -2.06
N HIS A 38 3.52 15.16 -2.39
CA HIS A 38 3.15 16.51 -2.82
C HIS A 38 3.11 17.42 -1.59
N HIS A 39 3.88 18.51 -1.63
CA HIS A 39 3.95 19.48 -0.55
C HIS A 39 3.03 20.68 -0.75
N ASP A 40 2.54 20.87 -1.98
CA ASP A 40 1.73 22.03 -2.32
C ASP A 40 0.25 21.79 -2.07
N HIS A 41 -0.38 22.76 -1.40
CA HIS A 41 -1.82 22.87 -1.36
C HIS A 41 -2.29 23.72 -2.53
N HIS A 42 -3.02 23.11 -3.47
CA HIS A 42 -3.58 23.79 -4.65
C HIS A 42 -4.69 24.81 -4.35
N GLY A 43 -5.08 24.99 -3.08
CA GLY A 43 -6.01 26.04 -2.64
C GLY A 43 -7.45 25.92 -3.18
N ARG A 44 -7.77 24.85 -3.91
CA ARG A 44 -9.10 24.59 -4.48
C ARG A 44 -9.90 23.67 -3.58
N ARG A 45 -11.23 23.68 -3.73
CA ARG A 45 -12.11 22.70 -3.06
C ARG A 45 -11.72 21.28 -3.45
N GLY A 46 -11.60 20.40 -2.45
CA GLY A 46 -11.23 19.00 -2.62
C GLY A 46 -10.00 18.63 -1.79
N ARG A 47 -9.63 17.34 -1.79
CA ARG A 47 -8.44 16.85 -1.08
C ARG A 47 -7.18 17.18 -1.88
N SER A 48 -6.11 17.59 -1.18
CA SER A 48 -4.80 17.71 -1.82
C SER A 48 -4.22 16.38 -2.26
N GLN A 49 -3.47 16.38 -3.36
CA GLN A 49 -2.78 15.18 -3.83
C GLN A 49 -1.74 14.82 -2.78
N LEU A 50 -1.66 13.54 -2.42
CA LEU A 50 -0.71 13.08 -1.41
C LEU A 50 0.64 12.73 -2.05
N TYR A 51 0.62 12.19 -3.27
CA TYR A 51 1.80 11.69 -3.98
C TYR A 51 2.00 12.48 -5.27
N THR A 52 3.26 12.71 -5.62
CA THR A 52 3.60 13.36 -6.89
C THR A 52 3.32 12.48 -8.09
N ASP A 53 3.16 13.11 -9.25
CA ASP A 53 2.98 12.39 -10.52
C ASP A 53 4.19 11.46 -10.79
N GLN A 54 5.40 11.89 -10.41
CA GLN A 54 6.62 11.07 -10.50
C GLN A 54 6.51 9.79 -9.66
N THR A 55 6.06 9.89 -8.41
CA THR A 55 5.86 8.71 -7.55
C THR A 55 4.81 7.77 -8.14
N ILE A 56 3.68 8.31 -8.62
CA ILE A 56 2.61 7.51 -9.24
C ILE A 56 3.13 6.79 -10.49
N CYS A 57 3.82 7.50 -11.40
CA CYS A 57 4.41 6.90 -12.59
C CYS A 57 5.43 5.81 -12.26
N THR A 58 6.26 6.03 -11.23
CA THR A 58 7.27 5.05 -10.81
C THR A 58 6.64 3.72 -10.40
N PHE A 59 5.53 3.75 -9.65
CA PHE A 59 4.82 2.54 -9.22
C PHE A 59 3.92 1.93 -10.29
N LEU A 60 3.50 2.69 -11.30
CA LEU A 60 2.76 2.14 -12.45
C LEU A 60 3.65 1.30 -13.38
N MET A 61 4.98 1.47 -13.31
CA MET A 61 5.94 0.74 -14.14
C MET A 61 6.58 -0.47 -13.43
N LEU A 62 6.24 -0.72 -12.16
CA LEU A 62 6.67 -1.88 -11.37
C LEU A 62 5.68 -3.05 -11.53
#